data_AF-A0A7X6M108-F1
#
_entry.id   AF-A0A7X6M108-F1
#
_cell.length_a   1.000
_cell.length_b   1.000
_cell.length_c   1.000
_cell.angle_alpha   90.00
_cell.angle_beta   90.00
_cell.angle_gamma   90.00
#
_symmetry.space_group_name_H-M   'P 1'
#
loop_
_entity.id
_entity.type
_entity.pdbx_description
1 polymer ?
#
loop_
_entity_poly.entity_id
_entity_poly.type
_entity_poly.pdbx_seq_one_letter_code
_entity_poly.pdbx_strand_id
1 'polypeptide(L)'
;MAQQLTVVRSRLGTADMLITDATADLDGLWPRASAWMLRIAVEHAIEELWKSVSPRMVSVTRRAQLLVLPKYIGAQAAGEARVLWAELSVVTHHHDYELNPTVQQLRRWQESSERVVAAIDAAVRAHT
;
A
#
# COMPACT_ATOMS: atom_id res chain seq x y z
N MET A 1 5.22 5.92 -16.30
CA MET A 1 5.74 4.67 -15.68
C MET A 1 6.89 4.88 -14.71
N ALA A 2 8.13 5.18 -15.13
CA ALA A 2 9.26 5.30 -14.19
C ALA A 2 9.03 6.34 -13.08
N GLN A 3 8.44 7.50 -13.43
CA GLN A 3 8.18 8.59 -12.49
C GLN A 3 7.06 8.28 -11.47
N GLN A 4 6.08 7.46 -11.82
CA GLN A 4 4.94 7.13 -10.94
C GLN A 4 5.33 6.12 -9.84
N LEU A 5 6.23 5.17 -10.16
CA LEU A 5 6.80 4.28 -9.15
C LEU A 5 7.79 4.99 -8.22
N THR A 6 8.43 6.08 -8.68
CA THR A 6 9.19 6.98 -7.78
C THR A 6 8.28 7.60 -6.73
N VAL A 7 7.07 8.03 -7.10
CA VAL A 7 6.07 8.56 -6.15
C VAL A 7 5.64 7.48 -5.15
N VAL A 8 5.40 6.24 -5.60
CA VAL A 8 5.09 5.11 -4.70
C VAL A 8 6.23 4.90 -3.68
N ARG A 9 7.48 4.84 -4.15
CA ARG A 9 8.66 4.66 -3.28
C ARG A 9 8.85 5.82 -2.31
N SER A 10 8.62 7.05 -2.77
CA SER A 10 8.67 8.24 -1.91
C SER A 10 7.66 8.14 -0.76
N ARG A 11 6.43 7.69 -1.03
CA ARG A 11 5.41 7.50 0.02
C ARG A 11 5.79 6.40 1.01
N LEU A 12 6.37 5.30 0.55
CA LEU A 12 6.90 4.25 1.43
C LEU A 12 8.05 4.79 2.30
N GLY A 13 8.93 5.63 1.76
CA GLY A 13 9.99 6.29 2.52
C GLY A 13 9.45 7.28 3.55
N THR A 14 8.39 8.03 3.23
CA THR A 14 7.71 8.89 4.21
C THR A 14 7.06 8.07 5.33
N ALA A 15 6.42 6.95 5.02
CA ALA A 15 5.87 6.05 6.03
C ALA A 15 6.99 5.50 6.94
N ASP A 16 8.09 5.04 6.37
CA ASP A 16 9.24 4.54 7.13
C ASP A 16 9.83 5.62 8.06
N MET A 17 9.96 6.85 7.56
CA MET A 17 10.39 7.99 8.37
C MET A 17 9.45 8.22 9.56
N LEU A 18 8.13 8.24 9.34
CA LEU A 18 7.15 8.41 10.43
C LEU A 18 7.16 7.26 11.44
N ILE A 19 7.45 6.03 11.01
CA ILE A 19 7.53 4.86 11.90
C ILE A 19 8.84 4.87 12.70
N THR A 20 9.92 5.38 12.12
CA THR A 20 11.26 5.42 12.74
C THR A 20 11.42 6.61 13.68
N ASP A 21 10.94 7.76 13.26
CA ASP A 21 11.05 9.02 13.98
C ASP A 21 9.71 9.39 14.63
N ALA A 22 9.42 8.70 15.73
CA ALA A 22 8.23 8.93 16.54
C ALA A 22 8.20 10.32 17.23
N THR A 23 9.21 11.18 17.00
CA THR A 23 9.23 12.57 17.45
C THR A 23 8.57 13.54 16.47
N ALA A 24 8.09 13.05 15.31
CA ALA A 24 7.24 13.83 14.42
C ALA A 24 6.03 14.37 15.20
N ASP A 25 6.04 15.67 15.44
CA ASP A 25 5.08 16.45 16.22
C ASP A 25 3.71 16.50 15.52
N LEU A 26 3.04 15.34 15.50
CA LEU A 26 1.74 15.12 14.89
C LEU A 26 0.68 14.86 15.96
N ASP A 27 0.86 15.34 17.19
CA ASP A 27 -0.08 15.15 18.31
C ASP A 27 -0.53 13.68 18.50
N GLY A 28 0.38 12.72 18.26
CA GLY A 28 0.08 11.28 18.34
C GLY A 28 -0.70 10.68 17.16
N LEU A 29 -0.91 11.44 16.07
CA LEU A 29 -1.53 10.98 14.82
C LEU A 29 -0.55 10.22 13.91
N TRP A 30 0.75 10.31 14.16
CA TRP A 30 1.78 9.67 13.34
C TRP A 30 1.54 8.18 13.05
N PRO A 31 1.02 7.33 13.98
CA PRO A 31 0.77 5.92 13.67
C PRO A 31 -0.27 5.74 12.57
N ARG A 32 -1.34 6.54 12.62
CA ARG A 32 -2.41 6.55 11.62
C ARG A 32 -1.95 7.18 10.32
N ALA A 33 -1.18 8.26 10.38
CA ALA A 33 -0.56 8.86 9.21
C ALA A 33 0.33 7.86 8.47
N SER A 34 1.16 7.09 9.19
CA SER A 34 1.95 6.00 8.62
C SER A 34 1.09 4.96 7.92
N ALA A 35 0.04 4.46 8.59
CA ALA A 35 -0.89 3.49 7.98
C ALA A 35 -1.58 4.05 6.73
N TRP A 36 -1.96 5.32 6.73
CA TRP A 36 -2.58 5.98 5.58
C TRP A 36 -1.60 6.13 4.41
N MET A 37 -0.36 6.52 4.68
CA MET A 37 0.69 6.62 3.67
C MET A 37 1.01 5.28 3.02
N LEU A 38 1.08 4.20 3.81
CA LEU A 38 1.21 2.83 3.32
C LEU A 38 0.05 2.46 2.38
N ARG A 39 -1.18 2.77 2.79
CA ARG A 39 -2.38 2.48 1.99
C ARG A 39 -2.34 3.20 0.64
N ILE A 40 -2.05 4.50 0.63
CA ILE A 40 -1.95 5.30 -0.60
C ILE A 40 -0.83 4.76 -1.51
N ALA A 41 0.31 4.34 -0.94
CA ALA A 41 1.40 3.76 -1.71
C ALA A 41 0.97 2.47 -2.43
N VAL A 42 0.32 1.55 -1.70
CA VAL A 42 -0.17 0.28 -2.25
C VAL A 42 -1.28 0.50 -3.28
N GLU A 43 -2.25 1.37 -3.00
CA GLU A 43 -3.34 1.67 -3.94
C GLU A 43 -2.81 2.27 -5.25
N HIS A 44 -1.86 3.21 -5.15
CA HIS A 44 -1.25 3.83 -6.33
C HIS A 44 -0.41 2.83 -7.13
N ALA A 45 0.36 1.95 -6.47
CA ALA A 45 1.11 0.91 -7.18
C ALA A 45 0.19 0.02 -8.02
N ILE A 46 -0.95 -0.39 -7.46
CA ILE A 46 -1.88 -1.24 -8.18
C ILE A 46 -2.62 -0.46 -9.28
N GLU A 47 -2.89 0.83 -9.09
CA GLU A 47 -3.38 1.70 -10.16
C GLU A 47 -2.40 1.75 -11.35
N GLU A 48 -1.10 1.86 -11.07
CA GLU A 48 -0.06 1.83 -12.10
C GLU A 48 0.01 0.50 -12.84
N LEU A 49 -0.16 -0.63 -12.13
CA LEU A 49 -0.34 -1.93 -12.78
C LEU A 49 -1.51 -1.89 -13.77
N TRP A 50 -2.67 -1.40 -13.34
CA TRP A 50 -3.84 -1.37 -14.23
C TRP A 50 -3.66 -0.44 -15.41
N LYS A 51 -3.02 0.72 -15.23
CA LYS A 51 -2.69 1.61 -16.35
C LYS A 51 -1.81 0.93 -17.39
N SER A 52 -0.91 0.01 -17.00
CA SER A 52 -0.06 -0.70 -17.96
C SER A 52 -0.74 -1.89 -18.62
N VAL A 53 -1.45 -2.74 -17.85
CA VAL A 53 -1.94 -4.04 -18.38
C VAL A 53 -3.43 -4.08 -18.71
N SER A 54 -4.25 -3.21 -18.11
CA SER A 54 -5.70 -3.19 -18.34
C SER A 54 -6.33 -1.88 -17.84
N PRO A 55 -6.26 -0.78 -18.63
CA PRO A 55 -6.67 0.55 -18.17
C PRO A 55 -8.12 0.64 -17.68
N ARG A 56 -9.02 -0.19 -18.22
CA ARG A 56 -10.43 -0.25 -17.77
C ARG A 56 -10.56 -0.64 -16.30
N MET A 57 -9.62 -1.42 -15.77
CA MET A 57 -9.63 -1.86 -14.37
C MET A 57 -9.46 -0.70 -13.38
N VAL A 58 -8.86 0.43 -13.78
CA VAL A 58 -8.69 1.61 -12.91
C VAL A 58 -10.04 2.09 -12.35
N SER A 59 -11.12 1.99 -13.14
CA SER A 59 -12.48 2.40 -12.75
C SER A 59 -13.24 1.38 -11.89
N VAL A 60 -12.72 0.15 -11.74
CA VAL A 60 -13.36 -0.93 -10.99
C VAL A 60 -13.11 -0.72 -9.49
N THR A 61 -13.97 -1.23 -8.61
CA THR A 61 -13.75 -1.10 -7.15
C THR A 61 -12.44 -1.77 -6.71
N ARG A 62 -11.75 -1.24 -5.70
CA ARG A 62 -10.49 -1.82 -5.19
C ARG A 62 -10.62 -3.29 -4.80
N ARG A 63 -11.74 -3.68 -4.20
CA ARG A 63 -11.99 -5.07 -3.80
C ARG A 63 -12.05 -6.01 -5.01
N ALA A 64 -12.68 -5.58 -6.09
CA ALA A 64 -12.74 -6.35 -7.34
C ALA A 64 -11.38 -6.37 -8.06
N GLN A 65 -10.65 -5.25 -8.07
CA GLN A 65 -9.27 -5.20 -8.56
C GLN A 65 -8.36 -6.21 -7.81
N LEU A 66 -8.47 -6.31 -6.48
CA LEU A 66 -7.71 -7.28 -5.67
C LEU A 66 -8.06 -8.75 -5.97
N LEU A 67 -9.29 -9.05 -6.43
CA LEU A 67 -9.70 -10.43 -6.77
C LEU A 67 -9.00 -10.96 -8.01
N VAL A 68 -8.69 -10.10 -8.98
CA VAL A 68 -8.06 -10.49 -10.25
C VAL A 68 -6.54 -10.35 -10.25
N LEU A 69 -5.99 -9.66 -9.23
CA LEU A 69 -4.57 -9.42 -9.04
C LEU A 69 -3.67 -10.68 -9.10
N PRO A 70 -4.10 -11.88 -8.64
CA PRO A 70 -3.29 -13.11 -8.75
C PRO A 70 -2.82 -13.44 -10.16
N LYS A 71 -3.57 -13.03 -11.19
CA LYS A 71 -3.21 -13.26 -12.60
C LYS A 71 -1.98 -12.47 -13.05
N TYR A 72 -1.60 -11.43 -12.31
CA TYR A 72 -0.56 -10.48 -12.72
C TYR A 72 0.68 -10.52 -11.85
N ILE A 73 0.51 -10.70 -10.53
CA ILE A 73 1.63 -10.70 -9.55
C ILE A 73 1.79 -12.04 -8.82
N GLY A 74 1.03 -13.06 -9.20
CA GLY A 74 1.01 -14.37 -8.56
C GLY A 74 0.13 -14.43 -7.30
N ALA A 75 -0.30 -15.64 -6.94
CA ALA A 75 -1.27 -15.87 -5.86
C ALA A 75 -0.77 -15.42 -4.48
N GLN A 76 0.52 -15.64 -4.19
CA GLN A 76 1.11 -15.27 -2.90
C GLN A 76 1.11 -13.76 -2.69
N ALA A 77 1.70 -13.00 -3.61
CA ALA A 77 1.76 -11.53 -3.50
C ALA A 77 0.36 -10.90 -3.56
N ALA A 78 -0.57 -11.46 -4.34
CA ALA A 78 -1.94 -10.97 -4.37
C ALA A 78 -2.73 -11.27 -3.08
N GLY A 79 -2.50 -12.44 -2.47
CA GLY A 79 -3.06 -12.76 -1.15
C GLY A 79 -2.56 -11.80 -0.08
N GLU A 80 -1.25 -11.52 -0.07
CA GLU A 80 -0.64 -10.53 0.80
C GLU A 80 -1.21 -9.13 0.58
N ALA A 81 -1.32 -8.67 -0.67
CA ALA A 81 -1.93 -7.37 -1.00
C ALA A 81 -3.38 -7.27 -0.51
N ARG A 82 -4.15 -8.36 -0.56
CA ARG A 82 -5.54 -8.39 -0.08
C ARG A 82 -5.62 -8.25 1.45
N VAL A 83 -4.80 -9.00 2.18
CA VAL A 83 -4.74 -8.93 3.65
C VAL A 83 -4.28 -7.55 4.09
N LEU A 84 -3.17 -7.06 3.52
CA LEU A 84 -2.63 -5.75 3.82
C LEU A 84 -3.64 -4.63 3.55
N TRP A 85 -4.30 -4.64 2.38
CA TRP A 85 -5.29 -3.62 2.05
C TRP A 85 -6.49 -3.66 3.02
N ALA A 86 -6.92 -4.84 3.47
CA ALA A 86 -7.99 -4.97 4.44
C ALA A 86 -7.58 -4.42 5.82
N GLU A 87 -6.41 -4.79 6.34
CA GLU A 87 -5.88 -4.32 7.62
C GLU A 87 -5.70 -2.79 7.63
N LEU A 88 -5.06 -2.23 6.59
CA LEU A 88 -4.90 -0.78 6.45
C LEU A 88 -6.23 -0.06 6.27
N SER A 89 -7.20 -0.67 5.57
CA SER A 89 -8.53 -0.07 5.39
C SER A 89 -9.27 0.11 6.70
N VAL A 90 -9.19 -0.88 7.60
CA VAL A 90 -9.81 -0.81 8.93
C VAL A 90 -9.20 0.33 9.74
N VAL A 91 -7.87 0.36 9.85
CA VAL A 91 -7.15 1.29 10.73
C VAL A 91 -7.24 2.75 10.25
N THR A 92 -7.46 2.95 8.94
CA THR A 92 -7.66 4.28 8.35
C THR A 92 -9.09 4.79 8.46
N HIS A 93 -10.07 3.98 8.90
CA HIS A 93 -11.41 4.48 9.23
C HIS A 93 -11.37 5.05 10.66
N HIS A 94 -11.66 6.34 10.80
CA HIS A 94 -11.71 6.98 12.12
C HIS A 94 -12.94 6.50 12.90
N HIS A 95 -12.68 5.79 14.01
CA HIS A 95 -13.60 5.70 15.14
C HIS A 95 -12.89 6.29 16.36
N ASP A 96 -13.55 7.21 17.06
CA ASP A 96 -12.98 7.99 18.18
C ASP A 96 -12.46 7.13 19.36
N TYR A 97 -12.76 5.83 19.35
CA TYR A 97 -12.38 4.88 20.40
C TYR A 97 -11.39 3.80 19.94
N GLU A 98 -10.92 3.82 18.69
CA GLU A 98 -9.98 2.81 18.21
C GLU A 98 -8.55 3.13 18.62
N LEU A 99 -7.90 2.14 19.25
CA LEU A 99 -6.49 2.16 19.61
C LEU A 99 -5.62 2.43 18.37
N ASN A 100 -4.61 3.28 18.53
CA ASN A 100 -3.60 3.48 17.49
C ASN A 100 -2.87 2.16 17.18
N PRO A 101 -2.50 1.93 15.92
CA PRO A 101 -1.68 0.78 15.57
C PRO A 101 -0.33 0.83 16.31
N THR A 102 0.14 -0.33 16.75
CA THR A 102 1.45 -0.46 17.37
C THR A 102 2.58 -0.30 16.36
N VAL A 103 3.78 0.08 16.82
CA VAL A 103 4.97 0.17 15.96
C VAL A 103 5.26 -1.16 15.27
N GLN A 104 5.08 -2.28 15.96
CA GLN A 104 5.28 -3.62 15.39
C GLN A 104 4.30 -3.92 14.25
N GLN A 105 3.03 -3.54 14.39
CA GLN A 105 2.05 -3.67 13.30
C GLN A 105 2.44 -2.81 12.09
N LEU A 106 2.86 -1.55 12.34
CA LEU A 106 3.29 -0.64 11.29
C LEU A 106 4.51 -1.19 10.53
N ARG A 107 5.51 -1.75 11.23
CA ARG A 107 6.68 -2.38 10.60
C ARG A 107 6.29 -3.58 9.74
N ARG A 108 5.41 -4.45 10.24
CA ARG A 108 4.88 -5.58 9.46
C ARG A 108 4.16 -5.11 8.19
N TRP A 109 3.37 -4.05 8.28
CA TRP A 109 2.69 -3.48 7.12
C TRP A 109 3.64 -2.78 6.15
N GLN A 110 4.69 -2.13 6.64
CA GLN A 110 5.75 -1.55 5.81
C GLN A 110 6.42 -2.65 4.98
N GLU A 111 6.90 -3.72 5.62
CA GLU A 111 7.54 -4.85 4.94
C GLU A 111 6.62 -5.52 3.91
N SER A 112 5.33 -5.67 4.25
CA SER A 112 4.34 -6.23 3.33
C SER A 112 4.08 -5.29 2.14
N SER A 113 4.04 -3.98 2.39
CA SER A 113 3.87 -2.96 1.34
C SER A 113 5.04 -2.97 0.38
N GLU A 114 6.27 -3.07 0.88
CA GLU A 114 7.48 -3.17 0.06
C GLU A 114 7.46 -4.42 -0.82
N ARG A 115 7.10 -5.59 -0.27
CA ARG A 115 6.99 -6.84 -1.03
C ARG A 115 5.91 -6.75 -2.12
N VAL A 116 4.74 -6.22 -1.80
CA VAL A 116 3.64 -6.05 -2.77
C VAL A 116 4.03 -5.08 -3.88
N VAL A 117 4.63 -3.93 -3.54
CA VAL A 117 5.09 -2.94 -4.52
C VAL A 117 6.19 -3.51 -5.41
N ALA A 118 7.13 -4.29 -4.86
CA ALA A 118 8.17 -4.96 -5.64
C ALA A 118 7.58 -5.98 -6.64
N ALA A 119 6.60 -6.77 -6.22
CA ALA A 119 5.92 -7.73 -7.10
C ALA A 119 5.16 -7.01 -8.24
N ILE A 120 4.50 -5.90 -7.93
CA ILE A 120 3.82 -5.07 -8.94
C ILE A 120 4.82 -4.45 -9.91
N ASP A 121 5.91 -3.87 -9.41
CA ASP A 121 6.97 -3.26 -10.23
C ASP A 121 7.59 -4.28 -11.19
N ALA A 122 7.83 -5.52 -10.71
CA ALA A 122 8.26 -6.62 -11.56
C ALA A 122 7.24 -6.97 -12.66
N ALA A 123 5.95 -7.08 -12.31
CA ALA A 123 4.90 -7.35 -13.28
C ALA A 123 4.75 -6.21 -14.31
N VAL A 124 4.80 -4.97 -13.86
CA VAL A 124 4.72 -3.77 -14.69
C VAL A 124 5.88 -3.72 -15.71
N ARG A 125 7.11 -4.02 -15.28
CA ARG A 125 8.27 -4.14 -16.18
C ARG A 125 8.14 -5.28 -17.19
N ALA A 126 7.49 -6.39 -16.83
CA ALA A 126 7.30 -7.51 -17.74
C ALA A 126 6.28 -7.23 -18.87
N HIS A 127 5.46 -6.18 -18.73
CA HIS A 127 4.44 -5.80 -19.70
C HIS A 127 4.76 -4.49 -20.47
N THR A 128 5.95 -3.93 -20.26
CA THR A 128 6.46 -2.74 -20.98
C THR A 128 7.50 -3.18 -22.00
#